data_AF-A0A402AHX9-F1
#
_entry.id   AF-A0A402AHX9-F1
#
_cell.length_a   1.000
_cell.length_b   1.000
_cell.length_c   1.000
_cell.angle_alpha   90.00
_cell.angle_beta   90.00
_cell.angle_gamma   90.00
#
_symmetry.space_group_name_H-M   'P 1'
#
loop_
_entity.id
_entity.type
_entity.pdbx_description
1 polymer ?
#
loop_
_entity_poly.entity_id
_entity_poly.type
_entity_poly.pdbx_seq_one_letter_code
_entity_poly.pdbx_strand_id
1 'polypeptide(L)'
;MPMDMKRYPANWKKVSRTIRRIAGWPCEWCGIPNGVPLPSGRPGNVVLTVAHLGAPYADGRPGDKHDKHDVRRENLRALCQACHLRYDLTDHIAHAKATRAQKKQEEALSSGQLTLF
;
A
#
# COMPACT_ATOMS: atom_id res chain seq x y z
N MET A 1 8.74 3.17 1.14
CA MET A 1 8.85 2.22 2.25
C MET A 1 9.24 0.86 1.69
N PRO A 2 10.27 0.18 2.22
CA PRO A 2 10.53 -1.21 1.85
C PRO A 2 9.34 -2.07 2.30
N MET A 3 8.87 -2.95 1.43
CA MET A 3 7.74 -3.83 1.73
C MET A 3 8.22 -4.94 2.67
N ASP A 4 7.67 -5.02 3.88
CA ASP A 4 7.93 -6.13 4.79
C ASP A 4 7.21 -7.40 4.31
N MET A 5 7.96 -8.30 3.68
CA MET A 5 7.44 -9.55 3.14
C MET A 5 6.88 -10.48 4.23
N LYS A 6 7.28 -10.33 5.50
CA LYS A 6 6.79 -11.17 6.60
C LYS A 6 5.31 -10.95 6.89
N ARG A 7 4.78 -9.77 6.54
CA ARG A 7 3.36 -9.45 6.69
C ARG A 7 2.48 -10.15 5.67
N TYR A 8 3.06 -10.65 4.58
CA TYR A 8 2.32 -11.25 3.46
C TYR A 8 2.41 -12.78 3.51
N PRO A 9 1.45 -13.50 2.93
CA PRO A 9 1.53 -14.95 2.83
C PRO A 9 2.72 -15.37 1.96
N ALA A 10 3.28 -16.56 2.23
CA ALA A 10 4.48 -17.06 1.55
C ALA A 10 4.36 -17.10 0.01
N ASN A 11 3.14 -17.28 -0.51
CA ASN A 11 2.86 -17.32 -1.95
C ASN A 11 2.55 -15.95 -2.58
N TRP A 12 2.73 -14.84 -1.87
CA TRP A 12 2.36 -13.49 -2.34
C TRP A 12 2.94 -13.12 -3.71
N LYS A 13 4.20 -13.50 -3.99
CA LYS A 13 4.82 -13.26 -5.30
C LYS A 13 4.01 -13.89 -6.45
N LYS A 14 3.45 -15.08 -6.22
CA LYS A 14 2.58 -15.78 -7.19
C LYS A 14 1.23 -15.08 -7.29
N VAL A 15 0.59 -14.79 -6.16
CA VAL A 15 -0.70 -14.07 -6.09
C VAL A 15 -0.62 -12.73 -6.84
N SER A 16 0.34 -11.88 -6.50
CA SER A 16 0.52 -10.57 -7.10
C SER A 16 0.76 -10.62 -8.62
N ARG A 17 1.50 -11.63 -9.10
CA ARG A 17 1.69 -11.85 -10.53
C ARG A 17 0.39 -12.30 -11.21
N THR A 18 -0.34 -13.22 -10.58
CA THR A 18 -1.63 -13.71 -11.10
C THR A 18 -2.65 -12.58 -11.22
N ILE A 19 -2.79 -11.71 -10.21
CA ILE A 19 -3.73 -10.58 -10.26
C ILE A 19 -3.39 -9.63 -11.42
N ARG A 20 -2.12 -9.25 -11.61
CA ARG A 20 -1.70 -8.41 -12.74
C ARG A 20 -1.94 -9.07 -14.10
N ARG A 21 -1.77 -10.39 -14.18
CA ARG A 21 -2.08 -11.15 -15.41
C ARG A 21 -3.56 -11.16 -15.71
N ILE A 22 -4.42 -11.38 -14.70
CA ILE A 22 -5.88 -11.36 -14.85
C ILE A 22 -6.34 -9.96 -15.30
N ALA A 23 -5.74 -8.89 -14.78
CA ALA A 23 -6.03 -7.53 -15.22
C ALA A 23 -5.63 -7.26 -16.67
N GLY A 24 -4.72 -8.05 -17.24
CA GLY A 24 -4.19 -7.87 -18.60
C GLY A 24 -2.99 -6.92 -18.69
N TRP A 25 -2.37 -6.56 -17.56
CA TRP A 25 -1.30 -5.55 -17.44
C TRP A 25 -1.62 -4.05 -17.61
N PRO A 26 -2.87 -3.55 -17.62
CA PRO A 26 -3.20 -2.16 -17.31
C PRO A 26 -3.56 -1.97 -15.82
N CYS A 27 -3.54 -0.72 -15.38
CA CYS A 27 -4.14 -0.31 -14.12
C CYS A 27 -5.66 -0.49 -14.17
N GLU A 28 -6.25 -1.24 -13.23
CA GLU A 28 -7.71 -1.48 -13.19
C GLU A 28 -8.53 -0.25 -12.76
N TRP A 29 -7.90 0.91 -12.48
CA TRP A 29 -8.60 2.17 -12.21
C TRP A 29 -8.46 3.19 -13.34
N CYS A 30 -7.24 3.48 -13.79
CA CYS A 30 -7.02 4.51 -14.82
C CYS A 30 -6.66 3.94 -16.20
N GLY A 31 -6.55 2.62 -16.35
CA GLY A 31 -6.28 1.96 -17.64
C GLY A 31 -4.84 2.07 -18.14
N ILE A 32 -3.96 2.83 -17.48
CA ILE A 32 -2.59 3.01 -17.98
C ILE A 32 -1.84 1.67 -18.08
N PRO A 33 -1.21 1.34 -19.22
CA PRO A 33 -0.48 0.09 -19.36
C PRO A 33 0.78 0.04 -18.50
N ASN A 34 1.17 -1.15 -18.06
CA ASN A 34 2.44 -1.37 -17.37
C ASN A 34 3.63 -1.16 -18.33
N GLY A 35 4.69 -0.52 -17.84
CA GLY A 35 5.95 -0.39 -18.57
C GLY A 35 6.04 0.79 -19.53
N VAL A 36 4.96 1.55 -19.73
CA VAL A 36 4.98 2.79 -20.54
C VAL A 36 5.69 3.92 -19.78
N PRO A 37 6.24 4.93 -20.47
CA PRO A 37 6.80 6.11 -19.84
C PRO A 37 5.81 6.80 -18.89
N LEU A 38 6.32 7.40 -17.81
CA LEU A 38 5.48 8.13 -16.86
C LEU A 38 4.78 9.31 -17.56
N PRO A 39 3.45 9.48 -17.39
CA PRO A 39 2.71 10.61 -17.98
C PRO A 39 3.20 12.00 -17.52
N SER A 40 3.93 12.06 -16.40
CA SER A 40 4.50 13.31 -15.88
C SER A 40 5.75 13.78 -16.64
N GLY A 41 6.25 12.99 -17.60
CA GLY A 41 7.50 13.28 -18.32
C GLY A 41 8.78 13.05 -17.50
N ARG A 42 8.65 12.62 -16.24
CA ARG A 42 9.80 12.25 -15.41
C ARG A 42 10.44 10.96 -15.95
N PRO A 43 11.76 10.78 -15.79
CA PRO A 43 12.42 9.55 -16.18
C PRO A 43 11.84 8.36 -15.42
N GLY A 44 11.59 7.28 -16.15
CA GLY A 44 11.06 6.03 -15.61
C GLY A 44 9.77 5.56 -16.28
N ASN A 45 9.36 4.35 -15.91
CA ASN A 45 8.20 3.68 -16.46
C ASN A 45 7.15 3.46 -15.37
N VAL A 46 5.90 3.39 -15.81
CA VAL A 46 4.76 2.99 -14.99
C VAL A 46 4.96 1.56 -14.49
N VAL A 47 4.95 1.38 -13.17
CA VAL A 47 4.97 0.05 -12.56
C VAL A 47 3.61 -0.27 -11.95
N LEU A 48 3.07 -1.44 -12.28
CA LEU A 48 1.89 -1.98 -11.60
C LEU A 48 2.26 -2.72 -10.32
N THR A 49 1.49 -2.43 -9.30
CA THR A 49 1.51 -3.08 -7.98
C THR A 49 0.11 -3.64 -7.68
N VAL A 50 -0.03 -4.39 -6.58
CA VAL A 50 -1.33 -4.92 -6.15
C VAL A 50 -1.70 -4.28 -4.82
N ALA A 51 -2.85 -3.62 -4.80
CA ALA A 51 -3.43 -2.99 -3.61
C ALA A 51 -4.46 -3.93 -2.97
N HIS A 52 -4.55 -3.90 -1.63
CA HIS A 52 -5.65 -4.51 -0.88
C HIS A 52 -6.72 -3.45 -0.67
N LEU A 53 -7.97 -3.72 -1.01
CA LEU A 53 -9.05 -2.73 -1.02
C LEU A 53 -9.86 -2.67 0.29
N GLY A 54 -9.70 -3.66 1.17
CA GLY A 54 -10.57 -3.84 2.33
C GLY A 54 -11.99 -4.27 1.95
N ALA A 55 -12.12 -5.08 0.89
CA ALA A 55 -13.42 -5.53 0.41
C ALA A 55 -14.13 -6.36 1.49
N PRO A 56 -15.44 -6.11 1.75
CA PRO A 56 -16.18 -6.87 2.74
C PRO A 56 -16.21 -8.36 2.39
N TYR A 57 -16.40 -9.18 3.41
CA TYR A 57 -16.62 -10.61 3.24
C TYR A 57 -18.05 -10.88 2.75
N ALA A 58 -18.25 -12.01 2.07
CA ALA A 58 -19.56 -12.39 1.56
C ALA A 58 -20.61 -12.60 2.66
N ASP A 59 -20.17 -12.87 3.89
CA ASP A 59 -20.99 -12.99 5.09
C ASP A 59 -21.33 -11.64 5.76
N GLY A 60 -20.93 -10.52 5.15
CA GLY A 60 -21.19 -9.18 5.65
C GLY A 60 -20.16 -8.65 6.66
N ARG A 61 -19.15 -9.44 7.04
CA ARG A 61 -18.06 -8.92 7.89
C ARG A 61 -17.29 -7.82 7.14
N PRO A 62 -16.88 -6.74 7.82
CA PRO A 62 -16.07 -5.70 7.20
C PRO A 62 -14.71 -6.27 6.75
N GLY A 63 -14.21 -5.78 5.62
CA GLY A 63 -12.85 -6.06 5.19
C GLY A 63 -11.84 -5.12 5.83
N ASP A 64 -10.57 -5.51 5.81
CA ASP A 64 -9.45 -4.67 6.24
C ASP A 64 -8.39 -4.64 5.15
N LYS A 65 -8.06 -3.43 4.64
CA LYS A 65 -6.99 -3.25 3.65
C LYS A 65 -5.59 -3.49 4.24
N HIS A 66 -5.45 -3.49 5.56
CA HIS A 66 -4.19 -3.72 6.27
C HIS A 66 -3.95 -5.20 6.58
N ASP A 67 -4.97 -6.05 6.47
CA ASP A 67 -4.83 -7.49 6.43
C ASP A 67 -4.19 -7.92 5.11
N LYS A 68 -2.90 -8.25 5.17
CA LYS A 68 -2.10 -8.67 4.00
C LYS A 68 -2.23 -10.16 3.69
N HIS A 69 -2.94 -10.92 4.53
CA HIS A 69 -3.27 -12.32 4.31
C HIS A 69 -4.59 -12.50 3.56
N ASP A 70 -5.45 -11.48 3.55
CA ASP A 70 -6.66 -11.47 2.74
C ASP A 70 -6.35 -11.27 1.25
N VAL A 71 -6.02 -12.39 0.59
CA VAL A 71 -5.67 -12.45 -0.84
C VAL A 71 -6.85 -12.83 -1.74
N ARG A 72 -8.08 -12.66 -1.27
CA ARG A 72 -9.29 -12.89 -2.07
C ARG A 72 -9.30 -11.97 -3.30
N ARG A 73 -9.81 -12.46 -4.43
CA ARG A 73 -9.72 -11.75 -5.73
C ARG A 73 -10.44 -10.40 -5.68
N GLU A 74 -11.55 -10.33 -4.98
CA GLU A 74 -12.35 -9.12 -4.77
C GLU A 74 -11.66 -8.09 -3.88
N ASN A 75 -10.74 -8.52 -3.00
CA ASN A 75 -9.96 -7.63 -2.15
C ASN A 75 -8.70 -7.09 -2.85
N LEU A 76 -8.31 -7.63 -4.00
CA LEU A 76 -7.07 -7.28 -4.68
C LEU A 76 -7.29 -6.57 -6.01
N ARG A 77 -6.49 -5.53 -6.26
CA ARG A 77 -6.53 -4.74 -7.51
C ARG A 77 -5.13 -4.43 -8.04
N ALA A 78 -4.91 -4.62 -9.34
CA ALA A 78 -3.69 -4.21 -10.03
C ALA A 78 -3.74 -2.70 -10.32
N LEU A 79 -2.92 -1.92 -9.61
CA LEU A 79 -2.89 -0.46 -9.71
C LEU A 79 -1.51 0.06 -10.06
N CYS A 80 -1.45 1.13 -10.86
CA CYS A 80 -0.20 1.86 -11.08
C CYS A 80 0.23 2.58 -9.80
N GLN A 81 1.52 2.93 -9.72
CA GLN A 81 2.09 3.65 -8.58
C GLN A 81 1.29 4.90 -8.18
N ALA A 82 0.82 5.70 -9.15
CA ALA A 82 0.07 6.92 -8.86
C ALA A 82 -1.31 6.63 -8.23
N CYS A 83 -2.07 5.67 -8.80
CA CYS A 83 -3.36 5.27 -8.26
C CYS A 83 -3.23 4.62 -6.88
N HIS A 84 -2.23 3.76 -6.69
CA HIS A 84 -1.98 3.10 -5.41
C HIS A 84 -1.59 4.12 -4.33
N LEU A 85 -0.67 5.04 -4.62
CA LEU A 85 -0.27 6.09 -3.66
C LEU A 85 -1.42 7.04 -3.32
N ARG A 86 -2.34 7.29 -4.26
CA ARG A 86 -3.56 8.07 -3.98
C ARG A 86 -4.49 7.32 -3.02
N TYR A 87 -4.63 6.01 -3.19
CA TYR A 87 -5.42 5.17 -2.28
C TYR A 87 -4.83 5.12 -0.87
N ASP A 88 -3.52 5.03 -0.75
CA ASP A 88 -2.80 4.94 0.52
C ASP A 88 -2.59 6.31 1.20
N LEU A 89 -2.99 7.42 0.56
CA LEU A 89 -2.64 8.78 0.99
C LEU A 89 -3.09 9.08 2.43
N THR A 90 -4.30 8.67 2.80
CA THR A 90 -4.84 8.91 4.15
C THR A 90 -3.99 8.22 5.22
N ASP A 91 -3.56 6.99 4.95
CA ASP A 91 -2.74 6.21 5.87
C ASP A 91 -1.34 6.81 5.96
N HIS A 92 -0.80 7.26 4.83
CA HIS A 92 0.48 7.95 4.79
C HIS A 92 0.46 9.24 5.61
N ILE A 93 -0.61 10.04 5.54
CA ILE A 93 -0.77 11.25 6.36
C ILE A 93 -0.83 10.87 7.85
N ALA A 94 -1.64 9.87 8.21
CA ALA A 94 -1.78 9.41 9.59
C ALA A 94 -0.44 8.87 10.16
N HIS A 95 0.25 8.01 9.41
CA HIS A 95 1.55 7.46 9.79
C HIS A 95 2.64 8.54 9.87
N ALA A 96 2.63 9.52 8.98
CA ALA A 96 3.57 10.64 9.04
C ALA A 96 3.35 11.49 10.30
N LYS A 97 2.09 11.74 10.68
CA LYS A 97 1.75 12.43 11.92
C LYS A 97 2.21 11.65 13.15
N ALA A 98 1.92 10.35 13.19
CA ALA A 98 2.32 9.46 14.29
C ALA A 98 3.85 9.39 14.44
N THR A 99 4.57 9.16 13.34
CA THR A 99 6.04 9.11 13.32
C THR A 99 6.66 10.41 13.83
N ARG A 100 6.13 11.57 13.42
CA ARG A 100 6.62 12.87 13.89
C ARG A 100 6.38 13.07 15.38
N ALA A 101 5.21 12.68 15.89
CA ALA A 101 4.89 12.76 17.31
C ALA A 101 5.81 11.85 18.14
N GLN A 102 6.04 10.62 17.69
CA GLN A 102 6.95 9.67 18.33
C GLN A 102 8.37 10.21 18.39
N LYS A 103 8.93 10.69 17.27
CA LYS A 103 10.28 11.27 17.25
C LYS A 103 10.41 12.45 18.22
N LYS A 104 9.41 13.33 18.28
CA LYS A 104 9.40 14.44 19.23
C LYS A 104 9.41 13.95 20.69
N GLN A 105 8.65 12.89 21.00
CA GLN A 105 8.67 12.28 22.33
C GLN A 105 10.02 11.65 22.65
N GLU A 106 10.61 10.90 21.71
CA GLU A 106 11.94 10.31 21.84
C GLU A 106 13.02 11.38 22.07
N GLU A 107 12.99 12.47 21.30
CA GLU A 107 13.88 13.63 21.47
C GLU A 107 13.70 14.29 22.85
N ALA A 108 12.46 14.52 23.29
CA ALA A 108 12.16 15.11 24.59
C ALA A 108 12.59 14.20 25.77
N LEU A 109 12.45 12.87 25.62
CA LEU A 109 12.96 11.89 26.59
C LEU A 109 14.49 11.89 26.61
N SER A 110 15.13 11.85 25.44
CA SER A 110 16.60 11.79 25.31
C SER A 110 17.31 13.09 25.76
N SER A 111 16.63 14.23 25.68
CA SER A 111 17.14 15.53 26.12
C SER A 111 16.84 15.84 27.60
N GLY A 112 16.22 14.91 28.33
CA GLY A 112 15.86 15.09 29.75
C GLY A 112 14.76 16.12 29.98
N GLN A 113 14.08 16.60 28.94
CA GLN A 113 12.99 17.58 29.02
C GLN A 113 11.66 16.94 29.48
N LEU A 114 11.57 15.62 29.46
CA LEU A 114 10.51 14.84 30.09
C LEU A 114 11.06 14.20 31.37
N THR A 115 11.23 15.01 32.43
CA THR A 115 11.30 14.48 33.79
C THR A 115 9.97 13.80 34.09
N LEU A 116 9.97 12.46 34.06
CA LEU A 116 8.91 11.65 34.66
C LEU A 116 8.91 11.99 36.16
N PHE A 117 7.80 12.56 36.64
CA PHE A 117 7.52 12.61 38.08
C PHE A 117 7.43 11.19 38.64
#